data_AF-A0A497BN96-F1
#
_entry.id   AF-A0A497BN96-F1
#
_cell.length_a   1.000
_cell.length_b   1.000
_cell.length_c   1.000
_cell.angle_alpha   90.00
_cell.angle_beta   90.00
_cell.angle_gamma   90.00
#
_symmetry.space_group_name_H-M   'P 1'
#
loop_
_entity.id
_entity.type
_entity.pdbx_description
1 polymer ?
#
loop_
_entity_poly.entity_id
_entity_poly.type
_entity_poly.pdbx_seq_one_letter_code
_entity_poly.pdbx_strand_id
1 'polypeptide(L)'
;MEPLPYSQEIFGASVQSRYVAAGNPVTITAYVQDSSNISSVQAIIESPDETPIITLTLYDDGAHGDYSAGDGTYGNAWISDPIQRTYTIDFVAEDELTNVSAYNNLADFTTRPFSPTTNLLLFADNGGWANTDEFRSYYTATLDAIGIPYDLWDSYWYGPLTTSILQVYTSGTVIWAVPTWGYVGNSTHQENMSDYLAAGGYLFITGQNVGQSAGSTDFYADYLRANYVQGDSGSLMLSGVSGDPIGDGLQLAISGGDGANNQTSPDEIAPLTSATTTFTYTGSAAGGAGAIRVDTGDYRAVYFSFGFEAINSAQDREAVMGRVISWLKAGRFKHAAYLPLVLRSAGN
;
A
#
# COMPACT_ATOMS: atom_id res chain seq x y z
N MET A 1 46.17 16.11 -15.91
CA MET A 1 44.88 16.26 -15.19
C MET A 1 44.85 15.14 -14.21
N GLU A 2 45.08 15.43 -12.93
CA GLU A 2 44.71 14.49 -11.89
C GLU A 2 43.19 14.31 -11.93
N PRO A 3 42.66 13.10 -11.67
CA PRO A 3 41.24 12.97 -11.41
C PRO A 3 40.89 13.89 -10.24
N LEU A 4 39.79 14.64 -10.36
CA LEU A 4 39.24 15.39 -9.23
C LEU A 4 39.17 14.43 -8.03
N PRO A 5 39.61 14.82 -6.82
CA PRO A 5 39.45 13.98 -5.64
C PRO A 5 37.97 13.66 -5.53
N TYR A 6 37.64 12.36 -5.45
CA TYR A 6 36.27 11.91 -5.29
C TYR A 6 35.71 12.58 -4.03
N SER A 7 34.66 13.38 -4.18
CA SER A 7 33.93 13.94 -3.06
C SER A 7 33.13 12.83 -2.40
N GLN A 8 33.06 12.85 -1.07
CA GLN A 8 32.20 11.96 -0.31
C GLN A 8 30.75 12.06 -0.77
N GLU A 9 30.12 10.91 -0.99
CA GLU A 9 28.77 10.80 -1.50
C GLU A 9 27.91 10.03 -0.49
N ILE A 10 26.74 10.58 -0.15
CA ILE A 10 25.73 9.86 0.62
C ILE A 10 24.91 9.06 -0.39
N PHE A 11 25.10 7.75 -0.39
CA PHE A 11 24.46 6.84 -1.36
C PHE A 11 23.03 6.47 -0.97
N GLY A 12 22.71 6.58 0.32
CA GLY A 12 21.37 6.33 0.82
C GLY A 12 21.26 6.61 2.31
N ALA A 13 20.03 6.83 2.76
CA ALA A 13 19.70 6.93 4.17
C ALA A 13 18.45 6.12 4.46
N SER A 14 18.30 5.72 5.72
CA SER A 14 17.17 4.93 6.17
C SER A 14 16.84 5.20 7.62
N VAL A 15 15.56 5.02 7.95
CA VAL A 15 15.04 4.97 9.31
C VAL A 15 14.55 3.55 9.56
N GLN A 16 14.99 2.92 10.65
CA GLN A 16 14.70 1.50 10.94
C GLN A 16 13.19 1.19 11.04
N SER A 17 12.35 2.19 11.28
CA SER A 17 10.89 2.14 11.10
C SER A 17 10.34 3.53 10.80
N ARG A 18 9.55 3.66 9.72
CA ARG A 18 8.94 4.95 9.36
C ARG A 18 7.80 5.36 10.31
N TYR A 19 7.27 4.45 11.12
CA TYR A 19 6.40 4.78 12.24
C TYR A 19 7.03 4.31 13.56
N VAL A 20 7.09 5.21 14.54
CA VAL A 20 7.42 4.93 15.94
C VAL A 20 6.45 5.70 16.84
N ALA A 21 6.17 5.22 18.06
CA ALA A 21 5.35 6.02 18.98
C ALA A 21 6.14 7.28 19.44
N ALA A 22 5.45 8.41 19.61
CA ALA A 22 6.09 9.62 20.14
C ALA A 22 6.74 9.36 21.51
N GLY A 23 7.96 9.85 21.72
CA GLY A 23 8.73 9.55 22.92
C GLY A 23 9.56 8.26 22.87
N ASN A 24 9.48 7.48 21.78
CA ASN A 24 10.30 6.28 21.59
C ASN A 24 11.58 6.56 20.78
N PRO A 25 12.61 5.72 20.94
CA PRO A 25 13.81 5.80 20.12
C PRO A 25 13.51 5.51 18.64
N VAL A 26 14.13 6.29 17.76
CA VAL A 26 14.19 6.10 16.31
C VAL A 26 15.65 5.98 15.89
N THR A 27 16.00 4.86 15.24
CA THR A 27 17.35 4.64 14.70
C THR A 27 17.41 5.20 13.28
N ILE A 28 18.39 6.08 13.05
CA ILE A 28 18.66 6.73 11.78
C ILE A 28 20.02 6.24 11.28
N THR A 29 20.08 5.86 10.02
CA THR A 29 21.30 5.37 9.37
C THR A 29 21.54 6.07 8.04
N ALA A 30 22.80 6.26 7.67
CA ALA A 30 23.23 6.73 6.36
C ALA A 30 24.39 5.89 5.84
N TYR A 31 24.34 5.51 4.56
CA TYR A 31 25.45 4.87 3.88
C TYR A 31 26.27 5.93 3.13
N VAL A 32 27.53 6.09 3.54
CA VAL A 32 28.43 7.12 3.03
C VAL A 32 29.71 6.45 2.57
N GLN A 33 30.17 6.75 1.36
CA GLN A 33 31.50 6.33 0.92
C GLN A 33 32.33 7.54 0.55
N ASP A 34 33.62 7.42 0.81
CA ASP A 34 34.61 8.39 0.37
C ASP A 34 35.98 7.72 0.18
N SER A 35 36.82 8.35 -0.66
CA SER A 35 38.17 7.87 -0.94
C SER A 35 39.23 8.38 0.04
N SER A 36 38.91 9.41 0.83
CA SER A 36 39.79 10.12 1.77
C SER A 36 39.41 9.95 3.25
N ASN A 37 38.51 9.01 3.56
CA ASN A 37 37.86 8.80 4.86
C ASN A 37 36.88 9.91 5.26
N ILE A 38 35.86 9.53 6.02
CA ILE A 38 34.81 10.44 6.51
C ILE A 38 35.18 10.99 7.88
N SER A 39 35.09 12.32 8.03
CA SER A 39 35.34 13.03 9.29
C SER A 39 34.07 13.11 10.15
N SER A 40 32.92 13.40 9.54
CA SER A 40 31.65 13.42 10.26
C SER A 40 30.45 13.14 9.37
N VAL A 41 29.41 12.54 9.96
CA VAL A 41 28.09 12.39 9.36
C VAL A 41 27.05 12.90 10.35
N GLN A 42 26.13 13.74 9.88
CA GLN A 42 25.07 14.34 10.68
C GLN A 42 23.71 14.09 10.03
N ALA A 43 22.72 13.79 10.86
CA ALA A 43 21.30 13.81 10.51
C ALA A 43 20.63 15.01 11.19
N ILE A 44 20.05 15.91 10.41
CA ILE A 44 19.31 17.07 10.90
C ILE A 44 17.83 16.72 10.81
N ILE A 45 17.17 16.55 11.96
CA ILE A 45 15.78 16.12 12.04
C ILE A 45 14.90 17.36 12.16
N GLU A 46 13.88 17.47 11.31
CA GLU A 46 13.12 18.69 11.12
C GLU A 46 11.61 18.45 11.21
N SER A 47 10.87 19.43 11.73
CA SER A 47 9.41 19.45 11.63
C SER A 47 8.85 20.82 12.05
N PRO A 48 8.20 21.59 11.13
CA PRO A 48 8.05 21.30 9.71
C PRO A 48 9.41 21.29 8.97
N ASP A 49 9.39 20.91 7.70
CA ASP A 49 10.52 21.02 6.77
C ASP A 49 11.22 22.40 6.88
N GLU A 50 12.55 22.40 6.82
CA GLU A 50 13.42 23.57 7.00
C GLU A 50 13.35 24.20 8.41
N THR A 51 12.85 23.45 9.39
CA THR A 51 12.82 23.85 10.80
C THR A 51 13.48 22.78 11.68
N PRO A 52 14.81 22.86 11.90
CA PRO A 52 15.54 21.89 12.69
C PRO A 52 15.04 21.77 14.13
N ILE A 53 14.85 20.53 14.58
CA ILE A 53 14.55 20.16 15.96
C ILE A 53 15.84 19.73 16.66
N ILE A 54 16.66 18.92 15.99
CA ILE A 54 17.92 18.40 16.52
C ILE A 54 18.88 18.03 15.38
N THR A 55 20.18 18.17 15.64
CA THR A 55 21.24 17.61 14.81
C THR A 55 21.87 16.43 15.55
N LEU A 56 21.84 15.25 14.93
CA LEU A 56 22.34 14.00 15.47
C LEU A 56 23.64 13.62 14.75
N THR A 57 24.74 13.47 15.48
CA THR A 57 25.96 12.86 14.91
C THR A 57 25.75 11.37 14.74
N LEU A 58 26.12 10.82 13.59
CA LEU A 58 26.08 9.39 13.29
C LEU A 58 27.49 8.79 13.38
N TYR A 59 27.58 7.50 13.75
CA TYR A 59 28.84 6.80 13.98
C TYR A 59 28.90 5.52 13.16
N ASP A 60 30.08 5.18 12.64
CA ASP A 60 30.42 3.89 12.00
C ASP A 60 31.37 3.12 12.95
N ASP A 61 30.86 2.77 14.12
CA ASP A 61 31.57 2.17 15.25
C ASP A 61 31.13 0.72 15.58
N GLY A 62 30.21 0.15 14.80
CA GLY A 62 29.63 -1.17 15.06
C GLY A 62 28.68 -1.17 16.27
N ALA A 63 28.26 0.01 16.71
CA ALA A 63 27.25 0.25 17.72
C ALA A 63 26.19 1.23 17.15
N HIS A 64 25.35 1.84 17.99
CA HIS A 64 24.41 2.87 17.52
C HIS A 64 23.43 2.49 16.37
N GLY A 65 23.31 1.19 16.05
CA GLY A 65 22.43 0.69 14.99
C GLY A 65 23.03 0.71 13.58
N ASP A 66 24.35 0.79 13.45
CA ASP A 66 25.10 0.96 12.20
C ASP A 66 25.67 -0.35 11.58
N TYR A 67 25.32 -1.51 12.13
CA TYR A 67 25.88 -2.83 11.78
C TYR A 67 27.34 -3.05 12.23
N SER A 68 28.32 -3.02 11.31
CA SER A 68 29.71 -3.37 11.60
C SER A 68 30.60 -2.14 11.47
N ALA A 69 31.53 -1.97 12.42
CA ALA A 69 32.47 -0.87 12.40
C ALA A 69 33.30 -0.82 11.12
N GLY A 70 33.35 0.35 10.48
CA GLY A 70 34.08 0.64 9.26
C GLY A 70 33.46 0.07 7.99
N ASP A 71 32.16 -0.24 7.98
CA ASP A 71 31.47 -0.75 6.79
C ASP A 71 30.90 0.35 5.88
N GLY A 72 31.00 1.61 6.30
CA GLY A 72 30.50 2.80 5.61
C GLY A 72 29.05 3.15 5.99
N THR A 73 28.41 2.36 6.86
CA THR A 73 27.11 2.70 7.44
C THR A 73 27.33 3.46 8.73
N TYR A 74 26.72 4.65 8.83
CA TYR A 74 26.75 5.48 10.02
C TYR A 74 25.37 5.43 10.67
N GLY A 75 25.29 5.20 11.98
CA GLY A 75 24.03 5.08 12.72
C GLY A 75 24.01 5.89 14.02
N ASN A 76 22.83 6.32 14.43
CA ASN A 76 22.53 6.76 15.80
C ASN A 76 21.02 6.73 16.07
N ALA A 77 20.64 6.71 17.35
CA ALA A 77 19.26 6.72 17.79
C ALA A 77 18.90 8.04 18.49
N TRP A 78 17.73 8.59 18.14
CA TRP A 78 17.12 9.73 18.81
C TRP A 78 15.87 9.31 19.56
N ILE A 79 15.70 9.73 20.81
CA ILE A 79 14.40 9.63 21.50
C ILE A 79 13.52 10.77 20.99
N SER A 80 12.54 10.44 20.15
CA SER A 80 11.62 11.43 19.57
C SER A 80 10.94 12.26 20.66
N ASP A 81 10.62 13.51 20.34
CA ASP A 81 9.84 14.33 21.25
C ASP A 81 8.42 13.75 21.47
N PRO A 82 7.75 14.06 22.59
CA PRO A 82 6.44 13.47 22.89
C PRO A 82 5.29 14.05 22.03
N ILE A 83 5.56 15.03 21.16
CA ILE A 83 4.56 15.65 20.29
C ILE A 83 4.51 14.86 18.98
N GLN A 84 3.31 14.47 18.58
CA GLN A 84 3.12 13.70 17.36
C GLN A 84 3.33 14.56 16.11
N ARG A 85 4.30 14.20 15.27
CA ARG A 85 4.68 14.92 14.05
C ARG A 85 5.07 13.96 12.95
N THR A 86 5.12 14.48 11.74
CA THR A 86 5.91 13.88 10.67
C THR A 86 7.21 14.67 10.59
N TYR A 87 8.32 13.96 10.51
CA TYR A 87 9.67 14.51 10.47
C TYR A 87 10.27 14.22 9.12
N THR A 88 11.03 15.18 8.62
CA THR A 88 11.96 14.98 7.52
C THR A 88 13.39 15.09 8.04
N ILE A 89 14.33 14.46 7.33
CA ILE A 89 15.72 14.36 7.76
C ILE A 89 16.65 14.74 6.61
N ASP A 90 17.44 15.76 6.89
CA ASP A 90 18.56 16.19 6.07
C ASP A 90 19.83 15.48 6.54
N PHE A 91 20.74 15.21 5.60
CA PHE A 91 22.02 14.58 5.92
C PHE A 91 23.18 15.42 5.42
N VAL A 92 24.19 15.58 6.27
CA VAL A 92 25.43 16.30 5.96
C VAL A 92 26.60 15.39 6.28
N ALA A 93 27.52 15.23 5.31
CA ALA A 93 28.76 14.49 5.50
C ALA A 93 29.97 15.37 5.16
N GLU A 94 30.99 15.31 6.01
CA GLU A 94 32.27 15.99 5.83
C GLU A 94 33.41 14.97 5.81
N ASP A 95 34.34 15.09 4.88
CA ASP A 95 35.53 14.23 4.78
C ASP A 95 36.74 14.82 5.55
N GLU A 96 37.86 14.08 5.63
CA GLU A 96 39.08 14.59 6.29
C GLU A 96 39.75 15.76 5.54
N LEU A 97 39.33 16.01 4.28
CA LEU A 97 39.80 17.10 3.44
C LEU A 97 38.87 18.32 3.49
N THR A 98 37.88 18.34 4.40
CA THR A 98 36.89 19.41 4.61
C THR A 98 35.93 19.64 3.45
N ASN A 99 35.81 18.71 2.51
CA ASN A 99 34.73 18.72 1.54
C ASN A 99 33.42 18.44 2.28
N VAL A 100 32.31 19.01 1.81
CA VAL A 100 30.97 18.81 2.42
C VAL A 100 29.96 18.39 1.34
N SER A 101 29.15 17.38 1.64
CA SER A 101 27.96 17.01 0.88
C SER A 101 26.73 17.10 1.77
N ALA A 102 25.62 17.60 1.22
CA ALA A 102 24.38 17.83 1.93
C ALA A 102 23.19 17.38 1.07
N TYR A 103 22.27 16.62 1.68
CA TYR A 103 21.10 16.06 1.01
C TYR A 103 19.86 16.42 1.83
N ASN A 104 18.94 17.12 1.17
CA ASN A 104 17.71 17.60 1.77
C ASN A 104 16.60 16.53 1.64
N ASN A 105 15.83 16.32 2.70
CA ASN A 105 14.65 15.45 2.75
C ASN A 105 14.91 14.01 2.28
N LEU A 106 16.10 13.46 2.63
CA LEU A 106 16.54 12.15 2.15
C LEU A 106 15.87 10.99 2.91
N ALA A 107 15.39 11.24 4.13
CA ALA A 107 14.60 10.29 4.89
C ALA A 107 13.49 10.97 5.67
N ASP A 108 12.50 10.19 6.09
CA ASP A 108 11.36 10.66 6.85
C ASP A 108 10.84 9.59 7.81
N PHE A 109 10.07 10.03 8.80
CA PHE A 109 9.29 9.15 9.68
C PHE A 109 8.15 9.93 10.34
N THR A 110 7.21 9.21 10.95
CA THR A 110 6.07 9.78 11.64
C THR A 110 5.91 9.20 13.04
N THR A 111 5.56 10.05 13.99
CA THR A 111 5.08 9.65 15.33
C THR A 111 3.58 9.74 15.47
N ARG A 112 2.87 10.08 14.38
CA ARG A 112 1.40 10.12 14.35
C ARG A 112 0.86 8.70 14.27
N PRO A 113 0.09 8.23 15.26
CA PRO A 113 -0.48 6.90 15.24
C PRO A 113 -1.63 6.83 14.24
N PHE A 114 -1.79 5.66 13.62
CA PHE A 114 -3.01 5.34 12.90
C PHE A 114 -4.19 5.27 13.88
N SER A 115 -5.26 6.00 13.58
CA SER A 115 -6.47 6.08 14.43
C SER A 115 -7.70 5.75 13.61
N PRO A 116 -8.30 4.55 13.78
CA PRO A 116 -9.52 4.15 13.07
C PRO A 116 -10.70 5.07 13.41
N THR A 117 -11.43 5.53 12.40
CA THR A 117 -12.62 6.40 12.56
C THR A 117 -13.80 5.94 11.73
N THR A 118 -13.61 5.00 10.81
CA THR A 118 -14.64 4.53 9.88
C THR A 118 -14.69 3.01 9.82
N ASN A 119 -15.63 2.49 9.04
CA ASN A 119 -15.70 1.05 8.72
C ASN A 119 -15.11 0.74 7.33
N LEU A 120 -14.34 1.65 6.73
CA LEU A 120 -13.64 1.41 5.47
C LEU A 120 -12.16 1.72 5.63
N LEU A 121 -11.32 0.73 5.39
CA LEU A 121 -9.87 0.89 5.35
C LEU A 121 -9.40 0.94 3.90
N LEU A 122 -8.75 2.03 3.50
CA LEU A 122 -7.93 2.06 2.29
C LEU A 122 -6.51 1.67 2.68
N PHE A 123 -6.06 0.51 2.24
CA PHE A 123 -4.68 0.06 2.35
C PHE A 123 -3.92 0.36 1.06
N ALA A 124 -3.05 1.37 1.10
CA ALA A 124 -2.14 1.70 0.01
C ALA A 124 -0.85 0.87 0.16
N ASP A 125 -0.73 -0.20 -0.62
CA ASP A 125 0.33 -1.20 -0.50
C ASP A 125 1.36 -1.05 -1.63
N ASN A 126 2.57 -0.57 -1.30
CA ASN A 126 3.73 -0.59 -2.17
C ASN A 126 4.90 -1.39 -1.55
N GLY A 127 4.57 -2.39 -0.73
CA GLY A 127 5.54 -3.26 -0.05
C GLY A 127 6.46 -2.56 0.95
N GLY A 128 6.17 -1.32 1.37
CA GLY A 128 6.94 -0.54 2.34
C GLY A 128 8.28 0.02 1.84
N TRP A 129 8.74 -0.35 0.64
CA TRP A 129 10.01 0.12 0.07
C TRP A 129 9.88 1.41 -0.74
N ALA A 130 8.72 1.60 -1.36
CA ALA A 130 8.45 2.73 -2.25
C ALA A 130 7.35 3.64 -1.70
N ASN A 131 7.40 4.92 -2.08
CA ASN A 131 6.36 5.89 -1.75
C ASN A 131 5.03 5.46 -2.39
N THR A 132 3.92 5.63 -1.69
CA THR A 132 2.57 5.32 -2.19
C THR A 132 1.89 6.50 -2.90
N ASP A 133 2.45 7.71 -2.83
CA ASP A 133 1.88 8.95 -3.38
C ASP A 133 1.55 8.86 -4.87
N GLU A 134 2.33 8.08 -5.63
CA GLU A 134 2.18 7.93 -7.09
C GLU A 134 0.83 7.33 -7.50
N PHE A 135 0.20 6.52 -6.64
CA PHE A 135 -1.09 5.87 -6.95
C PHE A 135 -2.17 6.15 -5.90
N ARG A 136 -1.79 6.43 -4.65
CA ARG A 136 -2.74 6.60 -3.52
C ARG A 136 -3.77 7.69 -3.81
N SER A 137 -3.35 8.79 -4.42
CA SER A 137 -4.20 9.94 -4.70
C SER A 137 -5.42 9.60 -5.57
N TYR A 138 -5.32 8.63 -6.48
CA TYR A 138 -6.45 8.19 -7.30
C TYR A 138 -7.56 7.53 -6.48
N TYR A 139 -7.20 6.84 -5.39
CA TYR A 139 -8.16 6.22 -4.49
C TYR A 139 -8.77 7.26 -3.55
N THR A 140 -7.94 8.09 -2.90
CA THR A 140 -8.41 9.09 -1.93
C THR A 140 -9.29 10.14 -2.60
N ALA A 141 -8.85 10.70 -3.73
CA ALA A 141 -9.63 11.69 -4.48
C ALA A 141 -10.97 11.12 -4.95
N THR A 142 -10.99 9.85 -5.37
CA THR A 142 -12.25 9.20 -5.77
C THR A 142 -13.19 9.03 -4.58
N LEU A 143 -12.70 8.49 -3.45
CA LEU A 143 -13.51 8.29 -2.25
C LEU A 143 -14.07 9.61 -1.70
N ASP A 144 -13.25 10.66 -1.72
CA ASP A 144 -13.65 12.02 -1.34
C ASP A 144 -14.73 12.57 -2.28
N ALA A 145 -14.55 12.42 -3.60
CA ALA A 145 -15.51 12.88 -4.61
C ALA A 145 -16.89 12.21 -4.48
N ILE A 146 -16.91 10.90 -4.17
CA ILE A 146 -18.17 10.16 -3.96
C ILE A 146 -18.69 10.23 -2.52
N GLY A 147 -18.02 11.00 -1.63
CA GLY A 147 -18.46 11.25 -0.26
C GLY A 147 -18.42 10.02 0.65
N ILE A 148 -17.53 9.06 0.41
CA ILE A 148 -17.35 7.88 1.25
C ILE A 148 -16.20 8.12 2.24
N PRO A 149 -16.45 8.18 3.55
CA PRO A 149 -15.38 8.31 4.53
C PRO A 149 -14.59 7.00 4.63
N TYR A 150 -13.28 7.13 4.85
CA TYR A 150 -12.33 6.04 4.97
C TYR A 150 -11.23 6.37 5.97
N ASP A 151 -10.60 5.33 6.50
CA ASP A 151 -9.31 5.42 7.16
C ASP A 151 -8.22 5.01 6.16
N LEU A 152 -7.10 5.73 6.13
CA LEU A 152 -5.97 5.45 5.24
C LEU A 152 -4.85 4.74 6.01
N TRP A 153 -4.60 3.48 5.65
CA TRP A 153 -3.38 2.77 6.02
C TRP A 153 -2.37 2.89 4.89
N ASP A 154 -1.39 3.74 5.08
CA ASP A 154 -0.30 3.92 4.15
C ASP A 154 0.88 3.01 4.50
N SER A 155 1.16 2.02 3.65
CA SER A 155 2.26 1.08 3.88
C SER A 155 3.63 1.75 3.95
N TYR A 156 3.78 2.93 3.36
CA TYR A 156 5.02 3.70 3.46
C TYR A 156 5.35 4.01 4.92
N TRP A 157 4.35 4.46 5.68
CA TRP A 157 4.49 4.83 7.09
C TRP A 157 4.35 3.63 8.02
N TYR A 158 3.30 2.83 7.84
CA TYR A 158 2.87 1.84 8.84
C TYR A 158 3.28 0.40 8.49
N GLY A 159 3.90 0.20 7.33
CA GLY A 159 4.26 -1.12 6.84
C GLY A 159 3.02 -1.98 6.52
N PRO A 160 3.12 -3.31 6.65
CA PRO A 160 2.03 -4.19 6.27
C PRO A 160 0.87 -4.18 7.26
N LEU A 161 -0.30 -4.60 6.78
CA LEU A 161 -1.44 -4.87 7.65
C LEU A 161 -1.18 -6.05 8.59
N THR A 162 -1.45 -5.81 9.86
CA THR A 162 -1.42 -6.82 10.92
C THR A 162 -2.84 -7.34 11.20
N THR A 163 -2.95 -8.52 11.78
CA THR A 163 -4.22 -9.12 12.18
C THR A 163 -5.02 -8.21 13.11
N SER A 164 -4.35 -7.51 14.05
CA SER A 164 -5.01 -6.62 15.00
C SER A 164 -5.69 -5.43 14.32
N ILE A 165 -5.09 -4.89 13.26
CA ILE A 165 -5.70 -3.82 12.47
C ILE A 165 -6.87 -4.35 11.64
N LEU A 166 -6.70 -5.48 10.96
CA LEU A 166 -7.77 -6.09 10.17
C LEU A 166 -9.01 -6.46 11.00
N GLN A 167 -8.81 -6.88 12.27
CA GLN A 167 -9.90 -7.16 13.20
C GLN A 167 -10.79 -5.94 13.50
N VAL A 168 -10.22 -4.72 13.46
CA VAL A 168 -11.01 -3.48 13.63
C VAL A 168 -12.01 -3.32 12.48
N TYR A 169 -11.64 -3.80 11.28
CA TYR A 169 -12.43 -3.65 10.06
C TYR A 169 -13.23 -4.90 9.68
N THR A 170 -13.29 -5.95 10.51
CA THR A 170 -14.06 -7.18 10.17
C THR A 170 -15.52 -6.87 9.87
N SER A 171 -16.11 -5.92 10.59
CA SER A 171 -17.44 -5.37 10.31
C SER A 171 -17.41 -4.21 9.32
N GLY A 172 -16.36 -4.12 8.48
CA GLY A 172 -16.05 -3.07 7.50
C GLY A 172 -15.61 -3.58 6.12
N THR A 173 -15.14 -2.67 5.27
CA THR A 173 -14.53 -3.00 3.98
C THR A 173 -13.05 -2.65 4.02
N VAL A 174 -12.20 -3.51 3.47
CA VAL A 174 -10.80 -3.20 3.19
C VAL A 174 -10.66 -3.04 1.68
N ILE A 175 -10.13 -1.91 1.24
CA ILE A 175 -9.64 -1.72 -0.12
C ILE A 175 -8.13 -1.98 -0.07
N TRP A 176 -7.66 -3.05 -0.71
CA TRP A 176 -6.24 -3.37 -0.84
C TRP A 176 -5.77 -2.91 -2.23
N ALA A 177 -5.20 -1.71 -2.27
CA ALA A 177 -4.65 -1.10 -3.47
C ALA A 177 -3.19 -1.54 -3.64
N VAL A 178 -2.93 -2.38 -4.66
CA VAL A 178 -1.61 -2.93 -4.97
C VAL A 178 -1.25 -2.48 -6.39
N PRO A 179 -0.56 -1.35 -6.60
CA PRO A 179 -0.40 -0.79 -7.94
C PRO A 179 0.36 -1.74 -8.88
N THR A 180 1.38 -2.44 -8.36
CA THR A 180 2.23 -3.35 -9.14
C THR A 180 2.68 -4.56 -8.32
N TRP A 181 3.46 -4.33 -7.27
CA TRP A 181 3.93 -5.29 -6.30
C TRP A 181 3.54 -4.82 -4.91
N GLY A 182 3.61 -5.72 -3.93
CA GLY A 182 3.34 -5.35 -2.56
C GLY A 182 3.34 -6.56 -1.65
N TYR A 183 2.73 -6.36 -0.49
CA TYR A 183 2.58 -7.39 0.52
C TYR A 183 1.70 -8.56 0.07
N VAL A 184 0.94 -8.44 -1.03
CA VAL A 184 0.12 -9.54 -1.57
C VAL A 184 0.93 -10.79 -1.94
N GLY A 185 2.23 -10.65 -2.27
CA GLY A 185 3.12 -11.79 -2.55
C GLY A 185 3.64 -12.51 -1.30
N ASN A 186 3.37 -11.99 -0.10
CA ASN A 186 3.85 -12.54 1.16
C ASN A 186 2.79 -13.45 1.82
N SER A 187 3.18 -14.66 2.20
CA SER A 187 2.27 -15.66 2.78
C SER A 187 1.60 -15.21 4.08
N THR A 188 2.30 -14.49 4.95
CA THR A 188 1.73 -13.99 6.21
C THR A 188 0.62 -12.97 5.96
N HIS A 189 0.73 -12.14 4.92
CA HIS A 189 -0.30 -11.16 4.58
C HIS A 189 -1.49 -11.81 3.88
N GLN A 190 -1.25 -12.82 3.06
CA GLN A 190 -2.29 -13.67 2.51
C GLN A 190 -3.08 -14.40 3.62
N GLU A 191 -2.40 -14.94 4.64
CA GLU A 191 -3.03 -15.57 5.81
C GLU A 191 -3.87 -14.56 6.61
N ASN A 192 -3.31 -13.39 6.94
CA ASN A 192 -4.04 -12.32 7.64
C ASN A 192 -5.32 -11.90 6.89
N MET A 193 -5.25 -11.77 5.56
CA MET A 193 -6.41 -11.41 4.74
C MET A 193 -7.42 -12.56 4.63
N SER A 194 -6.93 -13.80 4.57
CA SER A 194 -7.77 -15.01 4.60
C SER A 194 -8.59 -15.06 5.89
N ASP A 195 -7.96 -14.84 7.05
CA ASP A 195 -8.63 -14.79 8.35
C ASP A 195 -9.67 -13.66 8.42
N TYR A 196 -9.33 -12.49 7.88
CA TYR A 196 -10.25 -11.35 7.79
C TYR A 196 -11.50 -11.69 6.97
N LEU A 197 -11.34 -12.33 5.82
CA LEU A 197 -12.44 -12.76 4.96
C LEU A 197 -13.25 -13.90 5.61
N ALA A 198 -12.58 -14.88 6.22
CA ALA A 198 -13.23 -15.97 6.96
C ALA A 198 -14.09 -15.45 8.13
N ALA A 199 -13.70 -14.32 8.73
CA ALA A 199 -14.48 -13.63 9.76
C ALA A 199 -15.63 -12.76 9.21
N GLY A 200 -15.89 -12.78 7.89
CA GLY A 200 -16.98 -12.04 7.24
C GLY A 200 -16.59 -10.63 6.75
N GLY A 201 -15.29 -10.32 6.75
CA GLY A 201 -14.75 -9.08 6.19
C GLY A 201 -15.00 -8.96 4.69
N TYR A 202 -15.13 -7.73 4.21
CA TYR A 202 -15.32 -7.45 2.78
C TYR A 202 -14.06 -6.85 2.17
N LEU A 203 -13.67 -7.31 0.98
CA LEU A 203 -12.44 -6.91 0.31
C LEU A 203 -12.71 -6.32 -1.08
N PHE A 204 -12.03 -5.24 -1.41
CA PHE A 204 -11.76 -4.86 -2.79
C PHE A 204 -10.25 -4.88 -2.98
N ILE A 205 -9.72 -5.83 -3.76
CA ILE A 205 -8.30 -5.90 -4.11
C ILE A 205 -8.11 -5.56 -5.59
N THR A 206 -7.11 -4.75 -5.89
CA THR A 206 -6.89 -4.25 -7.26
C THR A 206 -5.42 -4.01 -7.49
N GLY A 207 -4.95 -4.38 -8.68
CA GLY A 207 -3.56 -4.29 -9.06
C GLY A 207 -3.23 -5.08 -10.31
N GLN A 208 -2.23 -4.62 -11.06
CA GLN A 208 -1.56 -5.53 -11.99
C GLN A 208 -0.68 -6.51 -11.20
N ASN A 209 -0.40 -7.68 -11.78
CA ASN A 209 0.49 -8.71 -11.21
C ASN A 209 0.05 -9.31 -9.85
N VAL A 210 -1.17 -9.05 -9.38
CA VAL A 210 -1.73 -9.74 -8.20
C VAL A 210 -1.84 -11.24 -8.47
N GLY A 211 -2.29 -11.62 -9.68
CA GLY A 211 -2.35 -13.00 -10.13
C GLY A 211 -0.96 -13.59 -10.34
N GLN A 212 -0.02 -12.82 -10.88
CA GLN A 212 1.37 -13.26 -10.97
C GLN A 212 2.01 -13.53 -9.59
N SER A 213 1.67 -12.71 -8.58
CA SER A 213 2.24 -12.80 -7.24
C SER A 213 1.62 -13.90 -6.38
N ALA A 214 0.30 -14.10 -6.48
CA ALA A 214 -0.46 -14.97 -5.59
C ALA A 214 -1.21 -16.11 -6.30
N GLY A 215 -1.17 -16.19 -7.63
CA GLY A 215 -2.03 -17.07 -8.44
C GLY A 215 -1.91 -18.57 -8.18
N SER A 216 -0.81 -19.01 -7.57
CA SER A 216 -0.55 -20.39 -7.17
C SER A 216 -0.85 -20.69 -5.69
N THR A 217 -1.42 -19.73 -4.95
CA THR A 217 -1.66 -19.81 -3.51
C THR A 217 -3.10 -20.16 -3.18
N ASP A 218 -3.30 -20.77 -2.01
CA ASP A 218 -4.64 -21.07 -1.50
C ASP A 218 -5.47 -19.80 -1.26
N PHE A 219 -4.84 -18.69 -0.83
CA PHE A 219 -5.54 -17.40 -0.72
C PHE A 219 -6.23 -16.99 -2.03
N TYR A 220 -5.53 -17.15 -3.15
CA TYR A 220 -6.04 -16.77 -4.45
C TYR A 220 -7.19 -17.67 -4.91
N ALA A 221 -7.05 -18.99 -4.76
CA ALA A 221 -8.05 -19.95 -5.18
C ALA A 221 -9.27 -20.00 -4.22
N ASP A 222 -9.04 -19.97 -2.91
CA ASP A 222 -10.08 -20.20 -1.89
C ASP A 222 -10.79 -18.92 -1.46
N TYR A 223 -10.11 -17.77 -1.49
CA TYR A 223 -10.69 -16.50 -1.04
C TYR A 223 -11.00 -15.54 -2.17
N LEU A 224 -10.05 -15.32 -3.09
CA LEU A 224 -10.34 -14.50 -4.28
C LEU A 224 -11.16 -15.27 -5.32
N ARG A 225 -11.28 -16.60 -5.20
CA ARG A 225 -12.03 -17.47 -6.12
C ARG A 225 -11.63 -17.21 -7.57
N ALA A 226 -10.33 -17.05 -7.79
CA ALA A 226 -9.74 -16.76 -9.08
C ALA A 226 -8.83 -17.91 -9.51
N ASN A 227 -8.77 -18.15 -10.82
CA ASN A 227 -7.71 -18.92 -11.46
C ASN A 227 -6.87 -17.97 -12.30
N TYR A 228 -5.56 -17.98 -12.08
CA TYR A 228 -4.62 -17.20 -12.89
C TYR A 228 -4.50 -17.87 -14.26
N VAL A 229 -4.73 -17.11 -15.34
CA VAL A 229 -4.67 -17.64 -16.71
C VAL A 229 -3.31 -17.31 -17.32
N GLN A 230 -2.96 -16.03 -17.36
CA GLN A 230 -1.66 -15.57 -17.86
C GLN A 230 -1.36 -14.17 -17.33
N GLY A 231 -0.08 -13.82 -17.32
CA GLY A 231 0.37 -12.45 -17.16
C GLY A 231 0.28 -11.73 -18.50
N ASP A 232 0.09 -10.42 -18.45
CA ASP A 232 -0.14 -9.57 -19.63
C ASP A 232 -1.29 -10.08 -20.52
N SER A 233 -2.47 -9.51 -20.29
CA SER A 233 -3.66 -9.78 -21.12
C SER A 233 -3.51 -9.32 -22.57
N GLY A 234 -2.47 -8.54 -22.89
CA GLY A 234 -2.26 -7.92 -24.20
C GLY A 234 -3.28 -6.84 -24.55
N SER A 235 -4.06 -6.36 -23.57
CA SER A 235 -5.05 -5.30 -23.76
C SER A 235 -5.15 -4.35 -22.56
N LEU A 236 -5.32 -3.06 -22.88
CA LEU A 236 -5.57 -1.99 -21.92
C LEU A 236 -7.01 -1.45 -22.02
N MET A 237 -7.92 -2.24 -22.57
CA MET A 237 -9.34 -1.92 -22.73
C MET A 237 -10.21 -3.01 -22.12
N LEU A 238 -11.20 -2.63 -21.32
CA LEU A 238 -12.16 -3.56 -20.72
C LEU A 238 -13.60 -3.15 -21.03
N SER A 239 -14.46 -4.16 -21.18
CA SER A 239 -15.92 -3.99 -21.23
C SER A 239 -16.55 -4.62 -20.01
N GLY A 240 -17.51 -3.93 -19.42
CA GLY A 240 -18.32 -4.48 -18.36
C GLY A 240 -19.25 -5.58 -18.86
N VAL A 241 -19.48 -6.59 -18.02
CA VAL A 241 -20.41 -7.68 -18.31
C VAL A 241 -21.85 -7.19 -18.14
N SER A 242 -22.71 -7.46 -19.12
CA SER A 242 -24.10 -7.01 -19.08
C SER A 242 -24.87 -7.58 -17.88
N GLY A 243 -25.60 -6.71 -17.18
CA GLY A 243 -26.34 -7.04 -15.96
C GLY A 243 -25.49 -7.24 -14.71
N ASP A 244 -24.15 -7.12 -14.79
CA ASP A 244 -23.30 -7.12 -13.61
C ASP A 244 -23.43 -5.79 -12.83
N PRO A 245 -23.69 -5.82 -11.52
CA PRO A 245 -23.94 -4.59 -10.75
C PRO A 245 -22.75 -3.62 -10.69
N ILE A 246 -21.54 -4.08 -11.02
CA ILE A 246 -20.35 -3.24 -11.06
C ILE A 246 -20.03 -2.85 -12.50
N GLY A 247 -19.95 -3.82 -13.41
CA GLY A 247 -19.49 -3.59 -14.77
C GLY A 247 -20.53 -3.03 -15.74
N ASP A 248 -21.83 -3.29 -15.56
CA ASP A 248 -22.84 -3.11 -16.62
C ASP A 248 -22.83 -1.70 -17.24
N GLY A 249 -22.76 -1.67 -18.57
CA GLY A 249 -22.74 -0.43 -19.35
C GLY A 249 -21.43 0.37 -19.34
N LEU A 250 -20.38 -0.09 -18.65
CA LEU A 250 -19.08 0.60 -18.62
C LEU A 250 -18.11 0.05 -19.67
N GLN A 251 -17.32 0.95 -20.24
CA GLN A 251 -16.12 0.64 -21.03
C GLN A 251 -14.96 1.38 -20.40
N LEU A 252 -13.90 0.67 -20.04
CA LEU A 252 -12.75 1.24 -19.34
C LEU A 252 -11.53 1.19 -20.25
N ALA A 253 -10.81 2.29 -20.32
CA ALA A 253 -9.43 2.33 -20.78
C ALA A 253 -8.53 2.45 -19.54
N ILE A 254 -7.52 1.60 -19.44
CA ILE A 254 -6.57 1.57 -18.32
C ILE A 254 -5.21 2.13 -18.73
N SER A 255 -5.23 3.16 -19.60
CA SER A 255 -4.05 3.88 -20.09
C SER A 255 -4.41 5.30 -20.55
N GLY A 256 -3.45 6.22 -20.46
CA GLY A 256 -3.61 7.63 -20.82
C GLY A 256 -4.59 8.41 -19.92
N GLY A 257 -5.22 9.43 -20.50
CA GLY A 257 -6.23 10.26 -19.83
C GLY A 257 -5.69 10.93 -18.56
N ASP A 258 -6.50 10.92 -17.50
CA ASP A 258 -6.12 11.38 -16.16
C ASP A 258 -5.77 10.23 -15.20
N GLY A 259 -5.60 9.01 -15.70
CA GLY A 259 -5.20 7.86 -14.89
C GLY A 259 -3.69 7.78 -14.69
N ALA A 260 -3.26 6.89 -13.80
CA ALA A 260 -1.84 6.73 -13.44
C ALA A 260 -0.94 6.30 -14.61
N ASN A 261 -1.51 5.75 -15.69
CA ASN A 261 -0.78 5.30 -16.87
C ASN A 261 0.39 4.34 -16.55
N ASN A 262 0.19 3.49 -15.54
CA ASN A 262 1.17 2.58 -14.96
C ASN A 262 0.91 1.10 -15.29
N GLN A 263 -0.07 0.82 -16.15
CA GLN A 263 -0.42 -0.54 -16.57
C GLN A 263 0.53 -1.04 -17.65
N THR A 264 1.42 -1.92 -17.24
CA THR A 264 2.42 -2.56 -18.11
C THR A 264 2.07 -4.02 -18.37
N SER A 265 1.54 -4.73 -17.38
CA SER A 265 1.27 -6.18 -17.47
C SER A 265 0.02 -6.59 -16.68
N PRO A 266 -1.18 -6.08 -17.01
CA PRO A 266 -2.41 -6.56 -16.39
C PRO A 266 -2.57 -8.07 -16.53
N ASP A 267 -2.96 -8.77 -15.45
CA ASP A 267 -3.15 -10.22 -15.51
C ASP A 267 -4.50 -10.57 -16.16
N GLU A 268 -4.55 -11.69 -16.88
CA GLU A 268 -5.80 -12.34 -17.27
C GLU A 268 -6.17 -13.41 -16.24
N ILE A 269 -7.44 -13.41 -15.84
CA ILE A 269 -7.97 -14.31 -14.81
C ILE A 269 -9.23 -15.03 -15.30
N ALA A 270 -9.60 -16.11 -14.61
CA ALA A 270 -10.87 -16.79 -14.78
C ALA A 270 -11.57 -16.98 -13.43
N PRO A 271 -12.91 -16.82 -13.35
CA PRO A 271 -13.64 -17.05 -12.12
C PRO A 271 -13.69 -18.53 -11.75
N LEU A 272 -13.52 -18.85 -10.47
CA LEU A 272 -13.88 -20.15 -9.89
C LEU A 272 -15.34 -20.13 -9.38
N THR A 273 -15.79 -21.25 -8.82
CA THR A 273 -17.12 -21.35 -8.17
C THR A 273 -17.31 -20.22 -7.16
N SER A 274 -18.52 -19.64 -7.14
CA SER A 274 -18.91 -18.48 -6.32
C SER A 274 -18.27 -17.14 -6.72
N ALA A 275 -17.46 -17.11 -7.78
CA ALA A 275 -17.07 -15.88 -8.46
C ALA A 275 -17.90 -15.62 -9.72
N THR A 276 -18.03 -14.36 -10.10
CA THR A 276 -18.68 -13.92 -11.34
C THR A 276 -17.83 -12.84 -11.99
N THR A 277 -17.60 -12.95 -13.30
CA THR A 277 -16.89 -11.93 -14.08
C THR A 277 -17.63 -10.60 -14.08
N THR A 278 -16.90 -9.51 -13.83
CA THR A 278 -17.38 -8.13 -13.80
C THR A 278 -16.90 -7.35 -15.02
N PHE A 279 -15.64 -7.52 -15.42
CA PHE A 279 -15.04 -6.91 -16.61
C PHE A 279 -14.28 -7.96 -17.42
N THR A 280 -14.31 -7.84 -18.75
CA THR A 280 -13.53 -8.65 -19.69
C THR A 280 -12.61 -7.77 -20.52
N TYR A 281 -11.38 -8.21 -20.75
CA TYR A 281 -10.49 -7.54 -21.69
C TYR A 281 -11.07 -7.59 -23.10
N THR A 282 -10.98 -6.48 -23.84
CA THR A 282 -11.43 -6.38 -25.23
C THR A 282 -10.23 -6.15 -26.14
N GLY A 283 -10.28 -6.65 -27.37
CA GLY A 283 -9.20 -6.45 -28.34
C GLY A 283 -7.94 -7.32 -28.12
N SER A 284 -7.89 -8.15 -27.08
CA SER A 284 -6.93 -9.27 -27.00
C SER A 284 -7.51 -10.50 -27.69
N ALA A 285 -6.63 -11.40 -28.18
CA ALA A 285 -7.06 -12.67 -28.76
C ALA A 285 -7.68 -13.64 -27.73
N ALA A 286 -7.46 -13.39 -26.43
CA ALA A 286 -7.84 -14.28 -25.34
C ALA A 286 -9.19 -13.89 -24.67
N GLY A 287 -9.56 -12.60 -24.62
CA GLY A 287 -10.88 -12.16 -24.14
C GLY A 287 -11.23 -12.56 -22.70
N GLY A 288 -10.25 -12.87 -21.86
CA GLY A 288 -10.47 -13.31 -20.49
C GLY A 288 -10.95 -12.22 -19.53
N ALA A 289 -11.25 -12.62 -18.29
CA ALA A 289 -11.72 -11.68 -17.28
C ALA A 289 -10.56 -10.78 -16.80
N GLY A 290 -10.86 -9.50 -16.64
CA GLY A 290 -10.00 -8.53 -15.93
C GLY A 290 -10.51 -8.17 -14.54
N ALA A 291 -11.74 -8.58 -14.22
CA ALA A 291 -12.29 -8.42 -12.89
C ALA A 291 -13.32 -9.50 -12.59
N ILE A 292 -13.37 -9.90 -11.31
CA ILE A 292 -14.39 -10.80 -10.77
C ILE A 292 -14.91 -10.26 -9.43
N ARG A 293 -16.10 -10.71 -9.06
CA ARG A 293 -16.67 -10.52 -7.73
C ARG A 293 -17.07 -11.87 -7.12
N VAL A 294 -16.90 -12.00 -5.81
CA VAL A 294 -17.10 -13.22 -5.03
C VAL A 294 -18.18 -13.00 -3.99
N ASP A 295 -19.18 -13.87 -3.97
CA ASP A 295 -20.23 -13.87 -2.94
C ASP A 295 -20.45 -15.31 -2.48
N THR A 296 -19.88 -15.69 -1.33
CA THR A 296 -20.04 -17.03 -0.76
C THR A 296 -21.26 -17.16 0.14
N GLY A 297 -21.88 -16.03 0.51
CA GLY A 297 -22.87 -16.00 1.57
C GLY A 297 -22.29 -15.91 2.98
N ASP A 298 -20.95 -15.92 3.11
CA ASP A 298 -20.22 -15.63 4.36
C ASP A 298 -19.38 -14.34 4.23
N TYR A 299 -18.73 -14.15 3.08
CA TYR A 299 -17.94 -12.96 2.78
C TYR A 299 -18.15 -12.49 1.34
N ARG A 300 -17.64 -11.29 1.04
CA ARG A 300 -17.59 -10.76 -0.33
C ARG A 300 -16.22 -10.20 -0.66
N ALA A 301 -15.79 -10.43 -1.89
CA ALA A 301 -14.60 -9.84 -2.45
C ALA A 301 -14.87 -9.29 -3.86
N VAL A 302 -14.19 -8.22 -4.23
CA VAL A 302 -14.04 -7.78 -5.63
C VAL A 302 -12.55 -7.80 -5.92
N TYR A 303 -12.17 -8.43 -7.03
CA TYR A 303 -10.79 -8.51 -7.47
C TYR A 303 -10.67 -7.98 -8.90
N PHE A 304 -9.87 -6.92 -9.07
CA PHE A 304 -9.43 -6.44 -10.37
C PHE A 304 -7.99 -6.87 -10.61
N SER A 305 -7.73 -7.52 -11.74
CA SER A 305 -6.39 -7.92 -12.18
C SER A 305 -5.62 -6.81 -12.91
N PHE A 306 -6.09 -5.58 -12.74
CA PHE A 306 -5.49 -4.33 -13.14
C PHE A 306 -5.61 -3.31 -11.99
N GLY A 307 -4.77 -2.29 -11.99
CA GLY A 307 -4.80 -1.19 -11.04
C GLY A 307 -5.99 -0.27 -11.28
N PHE A 308 -6.78 -0.01 -10.24
CA PHE A 308 -7.89 0.92 -10.28
C PHE A 308 -7.44 2.34 -10.61
N GLU A 309 -6.24 2.73 -10.14
CA GLU A 309 -5.61 4.01 -10.44
C GLU A 309 -5.38 4.24 -11.93
N ALA A 310 -5.33 3.18 -12.73
CA ALA A 310 -5.04 3.27 -14.16
C ALA A 310 -6.27 3.58 -15.02
N ILE A 311 -7.49 3.39 -14.49
CA ILE A 311 -8.72 3.78 -15.19
C ILE A 311 -8.60 5.25 -15.56
N ASN A 312 -8.68 5.57 -16.86
CA ASN A 312 -8.15 6.82 -17.39
C ASN A 312 -9.06 8.05 -17.32
N SER A 313 -10.15 7.96 -16.57
CA SER A 313 -11.03 9.08 -16.27
C SER A 313 -11.48 9.07 -14.81
N ALA A 314 -11.47 10.24 -14.16
CA ALA A 314 -12.01 10.38 -12.80
C ALA A 314 -13.47 9.94 -12.70
N GLN A 315 -14.29 10.27 -13.71
CA GLN A 315 -15.70 9.91 -13.74
C GLN A 315 -15.92 8.38 -13.73
N ASP A 316 -15.12 7.63 -14.49
CA ASP A 316 -15.20 6.17 -14.49
C ASP A 316 -14.67 5.59 -13.18
N ARG A 317 -13.60 6.14 -12.61
CA ARG A 317 -13.11 5.76 -11.28
C ARG A 317 -14.19 5.95 -10.21
N GLU A 318 -14.87 7.09 -10.20
CA GLU A 318 -16.01 7.38 -9.30
C GLU A 318 -17.15 6.39 -9.49
N ALA A 319 -17.56 6.13 -10.74
CA ALA A 319 -18.63 5.18 -11.05
C ALA A 319 -18.28 3.76 -10.58
N VAL A 320 -17.06 3.31 -10.87
CA VAL A 320 -16.57 1.98 -10.51
C VAL A 320 -16.46 1.83 -9.00
N MET A 321 -15.75 2.75 -8.32
CA MET A 321 -15.60 2.71 -6.85
C MET A 321 -16.95 2.76 -6.14
N GLY A 322 -17.84 3.64 -6.60
CA GLY A 322 -19.21 3.75 -6.06
C GLY A 322 -19.99 2.45 -6.17
N ARG A 323 -19.90 1.75 -7.33
CA ARG A 323 -20.57 0.47 -7.55
C ARG A 323 -19.93 -0.68 -6.76
N VAL A 324 -18.60 -0.74 -6.69
CA VAL A 324 -17.87 -1.72 -5.87
C VAL A 324 -18.29 -1.61 -4.40
N ILE A 325 -18.21 -0.41 -3.82
CA ILE A 325 -18.56 -0.18 -2.42
C ILE A 325 -20.05 -0.48 -2.17
N SER A 326 -20.94 -0.05 -3.06
CA SER A 326 -22.37 -0.31 -2.95
C SER A 326 -22.67 -1.81 -2.97
N TRP A 327 -22.03 -2.55 -3.88
CA TRP A 327 -22.22 -4.00 -3.99
C TRP A 327 -21.67 -4.75 -2.77
N LEU A 328 -20.47 -4.39 -2.28
CA LEU A 328 -19.92 -4.97 -1.06
C LEU A 328 -20.87 -4.71 0.12
N LYS A 329 -21.26 -3.45 0.37
CA LYS A 329 -22.16 -3.07 1.48
C LYS A 329 -23.53 -3.74 1.41
N ALA A 330 -24.11 -3.92 0.21
CA ALA A 330 -25.40 -4.58 0.05
C ALA A 330 -25.42 -6.03 0.59
N GLY A 331 -24.27 -6.70 0.64
CA GLY A 331 -24.15 -8.06 1.19
C GLY A 331 -24.43 -8.11 2.69
N ARG A 332 -24.07 -7.06 3.44
CA ARG A 332 -24.21 -7.04 4.91
C ARG A 332 -25.64 -7.10 5.37
N PHE A 333 -26.52 -6.38 4.69
CA PHE A 333 -27.93 -6.36 5.03
C PHE A 333 -28.59 -7.73 4.84
N LYS A 334 -28.05 -8.58 3.95
CA LYS A 334 -28.49 -9.97 3.81
C LYS A 334 -28.04 -10.81 5.00
N HIS A 335 -26.77 -10.72 5.41
CA HIS A 335 -26.23 -11.52 6.52
C HIS A 335 -26.88 -11.18 7.87
N ALA A 336 -27.16 -9.89 8.13
CA ALA A 336 -27.85 -9.46 9.34
C ALA A 336 -29.29 -10.02 9.45
N ALA A 337 -29.94 -10.31 8.33
CA ALA A 337 -31.29 -10.88 8.29
C ALA A 337 -31.34 -12.40 8.52
N TYR A 338 -30.19 -13.10 8.46
CA TYR A 338 -30.09 -14.55 8.67
C TYR A 338 -29.49 -14.96 10.03
N LEU A 339 -29.08 -14.00 10.87
CA LEU A 339 -28.81 -14.28 12.28
C LEU A 339 -30.14 -14.65 12.95
N PRO A 340 -30.25 -15.82 13.61
CA PRO A 340 -31.48 -16.17 14.32
C PRO A 340 -31.73 -15.08 15.36
N LEU A 341 -32.89 -14.44 15.27
CA LEU A 341 -33.41 -13.57 16.30
C LEU A 341 -33.50 -14.43 17.57
N VAL A 342 -32.49 -14.39 18.43
CA VAL A 342 -32.60 -14.92 19.78
C VAL A 342 -33.55 -13.97 20.49
N LEU A 343 -34.84 -14.23 20.30
CA LEU A 343 -35.91 -13.66 21.09
C LEU A 343 -35.52 -13.91 22.54
N ARG A 344 -35.09 -12.85 23.22
CA ARG A 344 -35.10 -12.83 24.69
C ARG A 344 -36.56 -12.96 25.09
N SER A 345 -37.01 -14.20 25.28
CA SER A 345 -38.27 -14.47 25.95
C SER A 345 -38.17 -13.85 27.33
N ALA A 346 -39.11 -12.95 27.62
CA ALA A 346 -39.34 -12.37 28.92
C ALA A 346 -39.35 -13.43 30.03
N GLY A 347 -38.77 -13.08 31.18
CA GLY A 347 -38.80 -13.89 32.39
C GLY A 347 -38.86 -13.01 33.63
N ASN A 348 -40.08 -12.80 34.10
CA ASN A 348 -40.59 -12.39 35.43
C ASN A 348 -40.10 -11.11 36.09
#